data_AF-A0A0F2PNV6-F1
#
_entry.id   AF-A0A0F2PNV6-F1
#
_cell.length_a   1.000
_cell.length_b   1.000
_cell.length_c   1.000
_cell.angle_alpha   90.00
_cell.angle_beta   90.00
_cell.angle_gamma   90.00
#
_symmetry.space_group_name_H-M   'P 1'
#
loop_
_entity.id
_entity.type
_entity.pdbx_description
1 polymer ?
#
loop_
_entity_poly.entity_id
_entity_poly.type
_entity_poly.pdbx_seq_one_letter_code
_entity_poly.pdbx_strand_id
1 'polypeptide(L)'
;MLSWIVLGLLAAVLPFFRSEMVLLFIPLAVWAILVTPARQRLRSAACVVLAFAAPLSAWVIRNYLIHGSFLLTPPVKWYAAWSGLGQVPNDYGYETSDYLAGIFLKSKGITQHTAQSEAHFKAEYMSAWLEHPAHVLETIIFRFKLILTAIDLSIANPKIVDLAYYLFWVMLCSTPIALIWLVSKRRWSDAFLVALPAGYAVCSLGLLYVEQRYVRYASLSYLIAFPIFLAAVTEVPSHVLNKWGATQARISMTVVATLAVGALAAYSINFLPALRQMAVEAAYANMREPHSMEILPWTGTLDDFTLHKSIPDVDVSKSADGLELSFTAKSGSYLLAAPMHNGPGDFVHIKYKIVLKEGGLGIGVLSKDKARWLSFRLLSGAPGTAREGSFYMKAEDESSLIITSEKSEGSYRAVFKDLRWKIACPQGGTPEPLLLIFNKDFALTGPCLQNQVE
;
A
#
# COMPACT_ATOMS: atom_id res chain seq x y z
N MET A 1 26.65 21.86 -21.11
CA MET A 1 26.86 20.62 -21.89
C MET A 1 27.20 19.45 -21.00
N LEU A 2 28.28 19.52 -20.21
CA LEU A 2 28.66 18.45 -19.27
C LEU A 2 27.50 18.03 -18.35
N SER A 3 26.73 18.98 -17.80
CA SER A 3 25.57 18.69 -16.93
C SER A 3 24.51 17.82 -17.60
N TRP A 4 24.25 18.00 -18.91
CA TRP A 4 23.28 17.19 -19.65
C TRP A 4 23.78 15.78 -19.92
N ILE A 5 25.09 15.64 -20.15
CA ILE A 5 25.73 14.33 -20.30
C ILE A 5 25.66 13.56 -18.98
N VAL A 6 26.05 14.21 -17.87
CA VAL A 6 25.98 13.61 -16.52
C VAL A 6 24.54 13.21 -16.18
N LEU A 7 23.56 14.08 -16.45
CA LEU A 7 22.14 13.76 -16.24
C LEU A 7 21.71 12.52 -17.02
N GLY A 8 22.07 12.43 -18.31
CA GLY A 8 21.76 11.28 -19.15
C GLY A 8 22.37 9.98 -18.64
N LEU A 9 23.65 10.02 -18.26
CA LEU A 9 24.36 8.86 -17.69
C LEU A 9 23.72 8.39 -16.38
N LEU A 10 23.40 9.30 -15.46
CA LEU A 10 22.77 8.95 -14.19
C LEU A 10 21.35 8.42 -14.38
N ALA A 11 20.57 9.05 -15.25
CA ALA A 11 19.21 8.62 -15.54
C ALA A 11 19.17 7.21 -16.17
N ALA A 12 20.20 6.83 -16.93
CA ALA A 12 20.28 5.49 -17.53
C ALA A 12 20.49 4.35 -16.52
N VAL A 13 20.77 4.67 -15.25
CA VAL A 13 20.80 3.68 -14.18
C VAL A 13 19.39 3.19 -13.83
N LEU A 14 18.37 4.04 -13.94
CA LEU A 14 16.99 3.71 -13.54
C LEU A 14 16.37 2.54 -14.33
N PRO A 15 16.55 2.42 -15.66
CA PRO A 15 16.11 1.25 -16.44
C PRO A 15 16.56 -0.11 -15.90
N PHE A 16 17.70 -0.17 -15.19
CA PHE A 16 18.22 -1.42 -14.61
C PHE A 16 17.42 -1.86 -13.38
N PHE A 17 16.85 -0.92 -12.64
CA PHE A 17 15.95 -1.22 -11.52
C PHE A 17 14.52 -1.43 -12.00
N ARG A 18 14.09 -0.67 -13.01
CA ARG A 18 12.72 -0.66 -13.50
C ARG A 18 12.67 -0.46 -15.00
N SER A 19 12.14 -1.46 -15.69
CA SER A 19 12.29 -1.59 -17.12
C SER A 19 11.52 -0.54 -17.95
N GLU A 20 10.48 0.05 -17.36
CA GLU A 20 9.67 1.16 -17.89
C GLU A 20 10.40 2.50 -17.85
N MET A 21 11.41 2.64 -16.97
CA MET A 21 12.24 3.84 -16.86
C MET A 21 13.11 4.07 -18.10
N VAL A 22 13.15 3.12 -19.03
CA VAL A 22 13.72 3.35 -20.36
C VAL A 22 13.06 4.54 -21.05
N LEU A 23 11.76 4.77 -20.86
CA LEU A 23 11.03 5.85 -21.52
C LEU A 23 11.41 7.24 -21.00
N LEU A 24 12.21 7.34 -19.93
CA LEU A 24 12.61 8.59 -19.29
C LEU A 24 13.48 9.48 -20.20
N PHE A 25 14.12 8.93 -21.24
CA PHE A 25 14.88 9.75 -22.19
C PHE A 25 14.00 10.80 -22.89
N ILE A 26 12.73 10.50 -23.16
CA ILE A 26 11.80 11.41 -23.84
C ILE A 26 11.55 12.66 -22.99
N PRO A 27 11.07 12.55 -21.74
CA PRO A 27 10.86 13.73 -20.93
C PRO A 27 12.15 14.49 -20.59
N LEU A 28 13.28 13.80 -20.44
CA LEU A 28 14.57 14.47 -20.24
C LEU A 28 15.00 15.28 -21.47
N ALA A 29 14.79 14.77 -22.67
CA ALA A 29 15.05 15.50 -23.91
C ALA A 29 14.15 16.72 -24.04
N VAL A 30 12.84 16.58 -23.77
CA VAL A 30 11.89 17.70 -23.76
C VAL A 30 12.30 18.75 -22.73
N TRP A 31 12.67 18.33 -21.51
CA TRP A 31 13.13 19.23 -20.48
C TRP A 31 14.39 20.01 -20.89
N ALA A 32 15.37 19.33 -21.50
CA ALA A 32 16.56 19.97 -22.03
C ALA A 32 16.23 21.03 -23.10
N ILE A 33 15.24 20.79 -23.95
CA ILE A 33 14.76 21.76 -24.95
C ILE A 33 14.10 22.97 -24.27
N LEU A 34 13.30 22.74 -23.23
CA LEU A 34 12.54 23.81 -22.57
C LEU A 34 13.42 24.77 -21.76
N VAL A 35 14.41 24.23 -21.04
CA VAL A 35 15.24 25.02 -20.10
C VAL A 35 16.46 25.64 -20.78
N THR A 36 16.97 25.03 -21.85
CA THR A 36 18.20 25.50 -22.49
C THR A 36 17.94 26.70 -23.42
N PRO A 37 18.88 27.68 -23.51
CA PRO A 37 18.82 28.74 -24.52
C PRO A 37 18.66 28.21 -25.95
N ALA A 38 17.88 28.92 -26.78
CA ALA A 38 17.45 28.46 -28.10
C ALA A 38 18.57 27.86 -28.98
N ARG A 39 19.74 28.50 -29.00
CA ARG A 39 20.90 28.08 -29.81
C ARG A 39 21.51 26.73 -29.39
N GLN A 40 21.24 26.27 -28.16
CA GLN A 40 21.84 25.05 -27.60
C GLN A 40 20.81 23.94 -27.31
N ARG A 41 19.52 24.16 -27.58
CA ARG A 41 18.44 23.20 -27.26
C ARG A 41 18.67 21.84 -27.88
N LEU A 42 18.87 21.78 -29.19
CA LEU A 42 19.06 20.52 -29.91
C LEU A 42 20.32 19.79 -29.44
N ARG A 43 21.41 20.53 -29.21
CA ARG A 43 22.68 19.97 -28.72
C ARG A 43 22.50 19.40 -27.31
N SER A 44 21.77 20.07 -26.43
CA SER A 44 21.54 19.62 -25.05
C SER A 44 20.64 18.40 -25.00
N ALA A 45 19.58 18.38 -25.80
CA ALA A 45 18.72 17.21 -25.98
C ALA A 45 19.49 16.01 -26.55
N ALA A 46 20.31 16.23 -27.58
CA ALA A 46 21.17 15.18 -28.13
C ALA A 46 22.16 14.66 -27.08
N CYS A 47 22.80 15.54 -26.31
CA CYS A 47 23.73 15.12 -25.26
C CYS A 47 23.06 14.25 -24.19
N VAL A 48 21.88 14.63 -23.68
CA VAL A 48 21.19 13.82 -22.66
C VAL A 48 20.73 12.48 -23.22
N VAL A 49 20.22 12.44 -24.46
CA VAL A 49 19.76 11.20 -25.11
C VAL A 49 20.92 10.27 -25.43
N LEU A 50 22.00 10.78 -26.03
CA LEU A 50 23.18 9.97 -26.36
C LEU A 50 23.86 9.44 -25.09
N ALA A 51 23.97 10.28 -24.05
CA ALA A 51 24.51 9.86 -22.78
C ALA A 51 23.62 8.81 -22.08
N PHE A 52 22.29 8.93 -22.18
CA PHE A 52 21.36 7.93 -21.66
C PHE A 52 21.44 6.60 -22.44
N ALA A 53 21.55 6.68 -23.76
CA ALA A 53 21.59 5.50 -24.63
C ALA A 53 22.91 4.73 -24.53
N ALA A 54 24.03 5.39 -24.24
CA ALA A 54 25.36 4.78 -24.22
C ALA A 54 25.48 3.55 -23.28
N PRO A 55 25.17 3.64 -21.97
CA PRO A 55 25.25 2.48 -21.07
C PRO A 55 24.21 1.39 -21.42
N LEU A 56 23.01 1.77 -21.88
CA LEU A 56 22.00 0.81 -22.32
C LEU A 56 22.46 0.04 -23.56
N SER A 57 23.09 0.72 -24.51
CA SER A 57 23.65 0.09 -25.72
C SER A 57 24.76 -0.88 -25.35
N ALA A 58 25.67 -0.51 -24.44
CA ALA A 58 26.70 -1.41 -23.94
C ALA A 58 26.09 -2.64 -23.25
N TRP A 59 25.01 -2.47 -22.50
CA TRP A 59 24.29 -3.57 -21.86
C TRP A 59 23.61 -4.50 -22.87
N VAL A 60 22.96 -3.94 -23.88
CA VAL A 60 22.33 -4.69 -24.97
C VAL A 60 23.37 -5.53 -25.73
N ILE A 61 24.54 -4.95 -26.03
CA ILE A 61 25.65 -5.66 -26.67
C ILE A 61 26.12 -6.81 -25.77
N ARG A 62 26.31 -6.57 -24.46
CA ARG A 62 26.66 -7.63 -23.50
C ARG A 62 25.63 -8.75 -23.50
N ASN A 63 24.34 -8.42 -23.44
CA ASN A 63 23.28 -9.44 -23.41
C ASN A 63 23.21 -10.24 -24.71
N TYR A 64 23.47 -9.62 -25.85
CA TYR A 64 23.59 -10.34 -27.11
C TYR A 64 24.76 -11.34 -27.09
N LEU A 65 25.93 -10.92 -26.60
CA LEU A 65 27.12 -11.78 -26.54
C LEU A 65 26.98 -12.96 -25.56
N ILE A 66 26.28 -12.76 -24.42
CA ILE A 66 26.15 -13.80 -23.38
C ILE A 66 24.90 -14.67 -23.59
N HIS A 67 23.79 -14.06 -23.97
CA HIS A 67 22.47 -14.72 -24.01
C HIS A 67 21.89 -14.85 -25.42
N GLY A 68 22.62 -14.44 -26.47
CA GLY A 68 22.19 -14.53 -27.86
C GLY A 68 20.98 -13.65 -28.23
N SER A 69 20.60 -12.70 -27.36
CA SER A 69 19.38 -11.89 -27.53
C SER A 69 19.59 -10.42 -27.18
N PHE A 70 18.96 -9.54 -27.98
CA PHE A 70 18.98 -8.09 -27.76
C PHE A 70 17.96 -7.69 -26.69
N LEU A 71 18.33 -7.92 -25.43
CA LEU A 71 17.50 -7.53 -24.28
C LEU A 71 17.99 -6.21 -23.70
N LEU A 72 17.13 -5.19 -23.75
CA LEU A 72 17.43 -3.87 -23.19
C LEU A 72 17.26 -3.84 -21.67
N THR A 73 16.39 -4.68 -21.14
CA THR A 73 15.99 -4.78 -19.73
C THR A 73 15.60 -6.23 -19.40
N PRO A 74 15.45 -6.61 -18.12
CA PRO A 74 15.01 -7.96 -17.74
C PRO A 74 13.69 -8.39 -18.41
N PRO A 75 13.49 -9.70 -18.66
CA PRO A 75 12.35 -10.26 -19.41
C PRO A 75 11.07 -10.39 -18.57
N VAL A 76 10.43 -9.26 -18.25
CA VAL A 76 9.17 -9.22 -17.47
C VAL A 76 8.16 -8.21 -18.03
N LYS A 77 8.36 -7.71 -19.25
CA LYS A 77 7.57 -6.58 -19.79
C LYS A 77 6.22 -7.03 -20.32
N TRP A 78 6.22 -8.07 -21.13
CA TRP A 78 4.99 -8.52 -21.78
C TRP A 78 4.10 -9.28 -20.81
N TYR A 79 4.68 -9.92 -19.81
CA TYR A 79 3.91 -10.43 -18.68
C TYR A 79 3.08 -9.32 -18.01
N ALA A 80 3.70 -8.17 -17.68
CA ALA A 80 2.98 -7.07 -17.06
C ALA A 80 1.83 -6.55 -17.95
N ALA A 81 2.06 -6.41 -19.27
CA ALA A 81 1.04 -5.99 -20.21
C ALA A 81 -0.17 -6.96 -20.27
N TRP A 82 0.12 -8.27 -20.34
CA TRP A 82 -0.89 -9.32 -20.35
C TRP A 82 -1.63 -9.40 -19.01
N SER A 83 -0.91 -9.45 -17.88
CA SER A 83 -1.53 -9.46 -16.55
C SER A 83 -2.37 -8.20 -16.30
N GLY A 84 -1.95 -7.07 -16.85
CA GLY A 84 -2.72 -5.82 -16.83
C GLY A 84 -4.14 -5.97 -17.35
N LEU A 85 -4.39 -6.84 -18.33
CA LEU A 85 -5.73 -7.13 -18.86
C LEU A 85 -6.66 -7.79 -17.83
N GLY A 86 -6.10 -8.46 -16.82
CA GLY A 86 -6.85 -9.06 -15.72
C GLY A 86 -7.22 -8.08 -14.60
N GLN A 87 -6.91 -6.78 -14.74
CA GLN A 87 -7.26 -5.75 -13.75
C GLN A 87 -8.72 -5.31 -13.82
N VAL A 88 -9.41 -5.64 -14.92
CA VAL A 88 -10.84 -5.46 -15.12
C VAL A 88 -11.48 -6.85 -15.23
N PRO A 89 -12.69 -7.07 -14.66
CA PRO A 89 -13.41 -8.33 -14.83
C PRO A 89 -13.50 -8.72 -16.30
N ASN A 90 -13.23 -9.99 -16.61
CA ASN A 90 -13.21 -10.49 -17.98
C ASN A 90 -13.54 -11.99 -18.03
N ASP A 91 -14.10 -12.42 -19.16
CA ASP A 91 -14.40 -13.83 -19.43
C ASP A 91 -13.32 -14.50 -20.30
N TYR A 92 -12.21 -13.80 -20.55
CA TYR A 92 -11.17 -14.19 -21.52
C TYR A 92 -9.99 -14.94 -20.87
N GLY A 93 -9.99 -15.08 -19.54
CA GLY A 93 -8.95 -15.78 -18.80
C GLY A 93 -7.70 -14.93 -18.52
N TYR A 94 -7.79 -13.60 -18.61
CA TYR A 94 -6.71 -12.71 -18.18
C TYR A 94 -6.71 -12.54 -16.67
N GLU A 95 -5.56 -12.70 -16.02
CA GLU A 95 -5.47 -12.72 -14.57
C GLU A 95 -4.35 -11.83 -13.99
N THR A 96 -4.60 -11.33 -12.78
CA THR A 96 -3.69 -10.47 -12.01
C THR A 96 -3.00 -11.24 -10.89
N SER A 97 -2.37 -12.37 -11.24
CA SER A 97 -1.71 -13.26 -10.29
C SER A 97 -0.47 -13.92 -10.87
N ASP A 98 0.70 -13.60 -10.31
CA ASP A 98 1.99 -14.23 -10.67
C ASP A 98 1.94 -15.75 -10.49
N TYR A 99 1.20 -16.22 -9.48
CA TYR A 99 1.03 -17.65 -9.21
C TYR A 99 0.23 -18.34 -10.31
N LEU A 100 -0.91 -17.78 -10.69
CA LEU A 100 -1.77 -18.39 -11.71
C LEU A 100 -1.14 -18.27 -13.10
N ALA A 101 -0.45 -17.17 -13.39
CA ALA A 101 0.38 -17.04 -14.59
C ALA A 101 1.50 -18.08 -14.65
N GLY A 102 2.15 -18.38 -13.51
CA GLY A 102 3.13 -19.44 -13.40
C GLY A 102 2.54 -20.83 -13.67
N ILE A 103 1.36 -21.13 -13.13
CA ILE A 103 0.61 -22.37 -13.42
C ILE A 103 0.25 -22.45 -14.90
N PHE A 104 -0.25 -21.36 -15.48
CA PHE A 104 -0.65 -21.27 -16.88
C PHE A 104 0.55 -21.57 -17.79
N LEU A 105 1.69 -20.92 -17.59
CA LEU A 105 2.91 -21.19 -18.35
C LEU A 105 3.40 -22.62 -18.19
N LYS A 106 3.38 -23.16 -16.96
CA LYS A 106 3.77 -24.55 -16.69
C LYS A 106 2.86 -25.54 -17.41
N SER A 107 1.57 -25.25 -17.52
CA SER A 107 0.61 -26.07 -18.30
C SER A 107 0.95 -26.10 -19.80
N LYS A 108 1.63 -25.06 -20.30
CA LYS A 108 2.13 -24.96 -21.68
C LYS A 108 3.56 -25.49 -21.83
N GLY A 109 4.16 -26.03 -20.76
CA GLY A 109 5.55 -26.48 -20.76
C GLY A 109 6.58 -25.35 -20.85
N ILE A 110 6.17 -24.11 -20.53
CA ILE A 110 7.03 -22.92 -20.59
C ILE A 110 7.51 -22.57 -19.19
N THR A 111 8.79 -22.26 -19.04
CA THR A 111 9.36 -21.78 -17.77
C THR A 111 9.18 -20.27 -17.64
N GLN A 112 8.73 -19.81 -16.47
CA GLN A 112 8.54 -18.39 -16.16
C GLN A 112 9.88 -17.62 -16.20
N HIS A 113 9.82 -16.32 -16.52
CA HIS A 113 10.99 -15.43 -16.63
C HIS A 113 12.03 -15.83 -17.69
N THR A 114 11.60 -16.52 -18.74
CA THR A 114 12.44 -16.87 -19.90
C THR A 114 12.09 -16.02 -21.12
N ALA A 115 12.97 -16.00 -22.12
CA ALA A 115 12.67 -15.37 -23.41
C ALA A 115 11.43 -16.00 -24.08
N GLN A 116 11.21 -17.30 -23.88
CA GLN A 116 10.04 -18.01 -24.38
C GLN A 116 8.75 -17.55 -23.71
N SER A 117 8.75 -17.35 -22.38
CA SER A 117 7.57 -16.81 -21.69
C SER A 117 7.24 -15.38 -22.12
N GLU A 118 8.25 -14.52 -22.33
CA GLU A 118 8.01 -13.17 -22.84
C GLU A 118 7.43 -13.17 -24.26
N ALA A 119 7.95 -14.04 -25.14
CA ALA A 119 7.40 -14.19 -26.49
C ALA A 119 5.94 -14.67 -26.46
N HIS A 120 5.63 -15.59 -25.54
CA HIS A 120 4.27 -16.10 -25.35
C HIS A 120 3.32 -14.99 -24.86
N PHE A 121 3.64 -14.29 -23.77
CA PHE A 121 2.79 -13.20 -23.28
C PHE A 121 2.67 -12.05 -24.27
N LYS A 122 3.71 -11.77 -25.06
CA LYS A 122 3.63 -10.80 -26.15
C LYS A 122 2.58 -11.23 -27.17
N ALA A 123 2.61 -12.49 -27.60
CA ALA A 123 1.65 -13.01 -28.57
C ALA A 123 0.21 -12.95 -28.02
N GLU A 124 0.00 -13.37 -26.78
CA GLU A 124 -1.31 -13.30 -26.09
C GLU A 124 -1.81 -11.86 -25.98
N TYR A 125 -0.96 -10.91 -25.58
CA TYR A 125 -1.33 -9.51 -25.49
C TYR A 125 -1.64 -8.87 -26.85
N MET A 126 -0.93 -9.26 -27.92
CA MET A 126 -1.27 -8.85 -29.28
C MET A 126 -2.58 -9.48 -29.76
N SER A 127 -2.85 -10.74 -29.40
CA SER A 127 -4.13 -11.41 -29.69
C SER A 127 -5.29 -10.66 -29.05
N ALA A 128 -5.14 -10.24 -27.79
CA ALA A 128 -6.15 -9.46 -27.08
C ALA A 128 -6.52 -8.16 -27.81
N TRP A 129 -5.57 -7.48 -28.45
CA TRP A 129 -5.84 -6.28 -29.26
C TRP A 129 -6.64 -6.58 -30.54
N LEU A 130 -6.43 -7.75 -31.14
CA LEU A 130 -7.12 -8.16 -32.36
C LEU A 130 -8.51 -8.71 -32.07
N GLU A 131 -8.65 -9.50 -31.01
CA GLU A 131 -9.87 -10.22 -30.66
C GLU A 131 -10.80 -9.40 -29.75
N HIS A 132 -10.23 -8.64 -28.81
CA HIS A 132 -10.96 -7.93 -27.76
C HIS A 132 -10.49 -6.48 -27.55
N PRO A 133 -10.40 -5.64 -28.61
CA PRO A 133 -9.86 -4.28 -28.51
C PRO A 133 -10.60 -3.39 -27.50
N ALA A 134 -11.92 -3.58 -27.35
CA ALA A 134 -12.72 -2.84 -26.39
C ALA A 134 -12.28 -3.12 -24.94
N HIS A 135 -12.03 -4.38 -24.60
CA HIS A 135 -11.54 -4.78 -23.27
C HIS A 135 -10.17 -4.18 -22.98
N VAL A 136 -9.27 -4.20 -23.97
CA VAL A 136 -7.93 -3.62 -23.81
C VAL A 136 -8.01 -2.12 -23.54
N LEU A 137 -8.83 -1.39 -24.32
CA LEU A 137 -9.06 0.05 -24.12
C LEU A 137 -9.71 0.36 -22.77
N GLU A 138 -10.73 -0.41 -22.37
CA GLU A 138 -11.37 -0.28 -21.07
C GLU A 138 -10.35 -0.45 -19.93
N THR A 139 -9.49 -1.45 -20.04
CA THR A 139 -8.45 -1.71 -19.05
C THR A 139 -7.43 -0.58 -18.98
N ILE A 140 -7.05 0.03 -20.11
CA ILE A 140 -6.17 1.21 -20.13
C ILE A 140 -6.86 2.42 -19.49
N ILE A 141 -8.13 2.68 -19.82
CA ILE A 141 -8.91 3.77 -19.23
C ILE A 141 -9.07 3.58 -17.72
N PHE A 142 -9.38 2.35 -17.28
CA PHE A 142 -9.44 1.97 -15.88
C PHE A 142 -8.13 2.31 -15.16
N ARG A 143 -6.98 1.90 -15.72
CA ARG A 143 -5.66 2.21 -15.18
C ARG A 143 -5.37 3.70 -15.13
N PHE A 144 -5.73 4.45 -16.17
CA PHE A 144 -5.55 5.91 -16.19
C PHE A 144 -6.35 6.58 -15.07
N LYS A 145 -7.62 6.18 -14.89
CA LYS A 145 -8.44 6.65 -13.77
C LYS A 145 -7.79 6.30 -12.45
N LEU A 146 -7.38 5.03 -12.27
CA LEU A 146 -6.73 4.57 -11.05
C LEU A 146 -5.47 5.38 -10.72
N ILE A 147 -4.58 5.63 -11.69
CA ILE A 147 -3.37 6.45 -11.50
C ILE A 147 -3.73 7.89 -11.10
N LEU A 148 -4.74 8.49 -11.72
CA LEU A 148 -5.04 9.91 -11.52
C LEU A 148 -5.91 10.18 -10.30
N THR A 149 -6.75 9.23 -9.88
CA THR A 149 -7.79 9.49 -8.87
C THR A 149 -7.68 8.61 -7.63
N ALA A 150 -6.95 7.51 -7.66
CA ALA A 150 -6.86 6.66 -6.47
C ALA A 150 -5.89 7.27 -5.45
N ILE A 151 -6.15 6.97 -4.18
CA ILE A 151 -5.24 7.27 -3.07
C ILE A 151 -5.04 5.98 -2.32
N ASP A 152 -3.78 5.61 -2.11
CA ASP A 152 -3.42 4.49 -1.25
C ASP A 152 -3.43 4.96 0.21
N LEU A 153 -4.62 4.94 0.83
CA LEU A 153 -4.86 5.29 2.24
C LEU A 153 -5.09 4.04 3.11
N SER A 154 -4.67 2.87 2.63
CA SER A 154 -4.93 1.55 3.24
C SER A 154 -4.41 1.38 4.68
N ILE A 155 -3.71 2.37 5.22
CA ILE A 155 -3.00 2.36 6.51
C ILE A 155 -3.41 3.57 7.40
N ALA A 156 -4.63 4.11 7.26
CA ALA A 156 -5.05 5.30 8.02
C ALA A 156 -6.37 5.13 8.79
N ASN A 157 -6.47 5.80 9.94
CA ASN A 157 -7.70 6.00 10.72
C ASN A 157 -8.82 6.58 9.82
N PRO A 158 -10.07 6.10 9.90
CA PRO A 158 -11.16 6.54 9.02
C PRO A 158 -11.36 8.06 8.93
N LYS A 159 -11.19 8.81 10.04
CA LYS A 159 -11.29 10.28 10.00
C LYS A 159 -10.13 10.96 9.23
N ILE A 160 -8.96 10.33 9.23
CA ILE A 160 -7.78 10.78 8.47
C ILE A 160 -7.97 10.43 7.00
N VAL A 161 -8.55 9.25 6.72
CA VAL A 161 -8.91 8.85 5.35
C VAL A 161 -9.82 9.90 4.73
N ASP A 162 -10.86 10.35 5.44
CA ASP A 162 -11.78 11.36 4.93
C ASP A 162 -11.10 12.70 4.64
N LEU A 163 -10.32 13.24 5.58
CA LEU A 163 -9.63 14.52 5.39
C LEU A 163 -8.55 14.45 4.29
N ALA A 164 -7.74 13.38 4.27
CA ALA A 164 -6.73 13.17 3.24
C ALA A 164 -7.37 13.00 1.86
N TYR A 165 -8.53 12.34 1.80
CA TYR A 165 -9.33 12.23 0.59
C TYR A 165 -9.79 13.61 0.11
N TYR A 166 -10.37 14.46 0.97
CA TYR A 166 -10.76 15.82 0.58
C TYR A 166 -9.58 16.66 0.08
N LEU A 167 -8.45 16.61 0.77
CA LEU A 167 -7.25 17.36 0.39
C LEU A 167 -6.67 16.89 -0.95
N PHE A 168 -6.61 15.58 -1.17
CA PHE A 168 -6.22 15.03 -2.46
C PHE A 168 -7.13 15.54 -3.57
N TRP A 169 -8.45 15.53 -3.38
CA TRP A 169 -9.38 16.07 -4.37
C TRP A 169 -9.16 17.57 -4.63
N VAL A 170 -8.89 18.36 -3.59
CA VAL A 170 -8.53 19.79 -3.76
C VAL A 170 -7.24 19.95 -4.57
N MET A 171 -6.19 19.16 -4.29
CA MET A 171 -4.93 19.22 -5.03
C MET A 171 -5.10 18.72 -6.47
N LEU A 172 -5.84 17.64 -6.69
CA LEU A 172 -6.19 17.11 -8.00
C LEU A 172 -6.94 18.15 -8.84
N CYS A 173 -7.98 18.78 -8.28
CA CYS A 173 -8.79 19.79 -8.97
C CYS A 173 -8.04 21.12 -9.20
N SER A 174 -7.10 21.48 -8.31
CA SER A 174 -6.28 22.68 -8.48
C SER A 174 -5.17 22.52 -9.52
N THR A 175 -4.75 21.28 -9.81
CA THR A 175 -3.67 21.00 -10.76
C THR A 175 -3.95 21.49 -12.18
N PRO A 176 -5.12 21.22 -12.81
CA PRO A 176 -5.46 21.79 -14.11
C PRO A 176 -5.42 23.32 -14.12
N ILE A 177 -5.86 23.97 -13.04
CA ILE A 177 -5.86 25.44 -12.92
C ILE A 177 -4.43 25.97 -12.88
N ALA A 178 -3.56 25.35 -12.07
CA ALA A 178 -2.14 25.70 -12.00
C ALA A 178 -1.43 25.52 -13.35
N LEU A 179 -1.71 24.42 -14.06
CA LEU A 179 -1.14 24.15 -15.39
C LEU A 179 -1.61 25.17 -16.42
N ILE A 180 -2.90 25.49 -16.48
CA ILE A 180 -3.45 26.51 -17.38
C ILE A 180 -2.80 27.87 -17.08
N TRP A 181 -2.66 28.22 -15.81
CA TRP A 181 -2.01 29.47 -15.39
C TRP A 181 -0.54 29.53 -15.83
N LEU A 182 0.25 28.47 -15.59
CA LEU A 182 1.66 28.41 -16.02
C LEU A 182 1.79 28.53 -17.54
N VAL A 183 0.96 27.81 -18.30
CA VAL A 183 0.93 27.86 -19.76
C VAL A 183 0.56 29.25 -20.26
N SER A 184 -0.45 29.89 -19.65
CA SER A 184 -0.86 31.26 -20.00
C SER A 184 0.26 32.28 -19.79
N LYS A 185 1.10 32.08 -18.76
CA LYS A 185 2.28 32.90 -18.47
C LYS A 185 3.52 32.48 -19.26
N ARG A 186 3.38 31.53 -20.20
CA ARG A 186 4.47 30.96 -21.02
C ARG A 186 5.59 30.31 -20.18
N ARG A 187 5.29 29.86 -18.96
CA ARG A 187 6.21 29.13 -18.07
C ARG A 187 6.20 27.63 -18.40
N TRP A 188 6.57 27.30 -19.64
CA TRP A 188 6.47 25.95 -20.19
C TRP A 188 7.33 24.92 -19.43
N SER A 189 8.52 25.31 -18.95
CA SER A 189 9.39 24.44 -18.14
C SER A 189 8.71 23.98 -16.85
N ASP A 190 7.98 24.89 -16.21
CA ASP A 190 7.38 24.66 -14.90
C ASP A 190 6.09 23.87 -15.07
N ALA A 191 5.30 24.18 -16.11
CA ALA A 191 4.13 23.38 -16.49
C ALA A 191 4.55 21.94 -16.81
N PHE A 192 5.67 21.77 -17.53
CA PHE A 192 6.23 20.46 -17.80
C PHE A 192 6.65 19.74 -16.52
N LEU A 193 7.37 20.40 -15.61
CA LEU A 193 7.78 19.82 -14.33
C LEU A 193 6.60 19.34 -13.49
N VAL A 194 5.51 20.13 -13.44
CA VAL A 194 4.27 19.78 -12.73
C VAL A 194 3.57 18.59 -13.39
N ALA A 195 3.41 18.60 -14.71
CA ALA A 195 2.69 17.57 -15.44
C ALA A 195 3.48 16.26 -15.57
N LEU A 196 4.81 16.31 -15.48
CA LEU A 196 5.70 15.20 -15.80
C LEU A 196 5.43 13.94 -14.95
N PRO A 197 5.34 13.98 -13.61
CA PRO A 197 5.12 12.76 -12.82
C PRO A 197 3.83 12.02 -13.18
N ALA A 198 2.69 12.72 -13.26
CA ALA A 198 1.41 12.15 -13.66
C ALA A 198 1.42 11.68 -15.13
N GLY A 199 1.93 12.50 -16.05
CA GLY A 199 2.02 12.16 -17.47
C GLY A 199 2.91 10.95 -17.72
N TYR A 200 4.04 10.85 -17.03
CA TYR A 200 4.92 9.69 -17.11
C TYR A 200 4.24 8.44 -16.56
N ALA A 201 3.58 8.51 -15.41
CA ALA A 201 2.86 7.37 -14.84
C ALA A 201 1.76 6.87 -15.77
N VAL A 202 0.95 7.76 -16.34
CA VAL A 202 -0.10 7.42 -17.32
C VAL A 202 0.50 6.76 -18.57
N CYS A 203 1.54 7.35 -19.16
CA CYS A 203 2.13 6.85 -20.40
C CYS A 203 2.97 5.57 -20.22
N SER A 204 3.55 5.34 -19.05
CA SER A 204 4.39 4.16 -18.80
C SER A 204 3.60 3.02 -18.14
N LEU A 205 2.97 3.28 -17.01
CA LEU A 205 2.26 2.28 -16.21
C LEU A 205 0.84 2.08 -16.69
N GLY A 206 0.16 3.18 -17.06
CA GLY A 206 -1.23 3.13 -17.50
C GLY A 206 -1.45 2.26 -18.74
N LEU A 207 -0.44 2.15 -19.61
CA LEU A 207 -0.49 1.30 -20.80
C LEU A 207 -0.17 -0.18 -20.50
N LEU A 208 0.59 -0.47 -19.44
CA LEU A 208 1.11 -1.82 -19.16
C LEU A 208 0.43 -2.48 -17.97
N TYR A 209 0.59 -1.92 -16.77
CA TYR A 209 0.15 -2.50 -15.52
C TYR A 209 0.21 -1.46 -14.40
N VAL A 210 -0.76 -1.45 -13.48
CA VAL A 210 -0.79 -0.50 -12.35
C VAL A 210 -1.03 -1.21 -11.04
N GLU A 211 -0.09 -1.13 -10.10
CA GLU A 211 -0.36 -1.41 -8.70
C GLU A 211 -0.68 -0.13 -7.94
N GLN A 212 -1.49 -0.23 -6.88
CA GLN A 212 -1.86 0.91 -6.03
C GLN A 212 -0.65 1.68 -5.49
N ARG A 213 0.45 0.99 -5.16
CA ARG A 213 1.69 1.64 -4.72
C ARG A 213 2.31 2.60 -5.75
N TYR A 214 2.00 2.44 -7.04
CA TYR A 214 2.52 3.30 -8.11
C TYR A 214 1.64 4.52 -8.41
N VAL A 215 0.44 4.60 -7.84
CA VAL A 215 -0.45 5.77 -7.96
C VAL A 215 0.19 7.02 -7.34
N ARG A 216 1.15 6.83 -6.42
CA ARG A 216 1.92 7.90 -5.74
C ARG A 216 2.66 8.85 -6.69
N TYR A 217 2.98 8.42 -7.91
CA TYR A 217 3.65 9.29 -8.90
C TYR A 217 2.75 10.45 -9.35
N ALA A 218 1.45 10.22 -9.51
CA ALA A 218 0.52 11.30 -9.87
C ALA A 218 0.31 12.28 -8.69
N SER A 219 0.33 11.77 -7.45
CA SER A 219 0.23 12.60 -6.25
C SER A 219 1.37 13.63 -6.14
N LEU A 220 2.57 13.32 -6.65
CA LEU A 220 3.67 14.28 -6.72
C LEU A 220 3.35 15.47 -7.62
N SER A 221 2.70 15.24 -8.77
CA SER A 221 2.23 16.33 -9.64
C SER A 221 1.29 17.27 -8.89
N TYR A 222 0.36 16.70 -8.10
CA TYR A 222 -0.64 17.47 -7.36
C TYR A 222 -0.01 18.27 -6.22
N LEU A 223 0.95 17.67 -5.51
CA LEU A 223 1.70 18.33 -4.45
C LEU A 223 2.54 19.51 -4.99
N ILE A 224 3.20 19.36 -6.14
CA ILE A 224 3.99 20.43 -6.77
C ILE A 224 3.06 21.52 -7.33
N ALA A 225 1.89 21.15 -7.86
CA ALA A 225 0.93 22.11 -8.41
C ALA A 225 0.30 23.00 -7.34
N PHE A 226 0.14 22.51 -6.10
CA PHE A 226 -0.61 23.22 -5.07
C PHE A 226 -0.01 24.59 -4.66
N PRO A 227 1.31 24.72 -4.38
CA PRO A 227 1.93 26.04 -4.16
C PRO A 227 1.77 26.99 -5.35
N ILE A 228 1.81 26.46 -6.58
CA ILE A 228 1.65 27.25 -7.81
C ILE A 228 0.21 27.74 -7.93
N PHE A 229 -0.76 26.89 -7.60
CA PHE A 229 -2.15 27.30 -7.50
C PHE A 229 -2.34 28.41 -6.47
N LEU A 230 -1.75 28.30 -5.27
CA LEU A 230 -1.81 29.35 -4.25
C LEU A 230 -1.22 30.67 -4.79
N ALA A 231 -0.07 30.62 -5.46
CA ALA A 231 0.52 31.79 -6.11
C ALA A 231 -0.41 32.39 -7.17
N ALA A 232 -0.99 31.56 -8.04
CA ALA A 232 -1.94 31.99 -9.06
C ALA A 232 -3.17 32.67 -8.43
N VAL A 233 -3.73 32.08 -7.37
CA VAL A 233 -4.86 32.65 -6.61
C VAL A 233 -4.48 33.96 -5.93
N THR A 234 -3.25 34.14 -5.43
CA THR A 234 -2.81 35.43 -4.85
C THR A 234 -2.60 36.52 -5.91
N GLU A 235 -2.26 36.15 -7.15
CA GLU A 235 -2.08 37.10 -8.25
C GLU A 235 -3.41 37.53 -8.89
N VAL A 236 -4.44 36.68 -8.88
CA VAL A 236 -5.76 37.01 -9.46
C VAL A 236 -6.37 38.29 -8.85
N PRO A 237 -6.40 38.47 -7.51
CA PRO A 237 -6.81 39.72 -6.88
C PRO A 237 -5.97 40.89 -7.34
N SER A 238 -4.65 40.76 -7.57
CA SER A 238 -3.82 41.90 -7.98
C SER A 238 -4.19 42.45 -9.36
N HIS A 239 -4.66 41.61 -10.30
CA HIS A 239 -5.14 42.07 -11.60
C HIS A 239 -6.53 42.74 -11.54
N VAL A 240 -7.37 42.33 -10.58
CA VAL A 240 -8.71 42.91 -10.37
C VAL A 240 -8.66 44.16 -9.47
N LEU A 241 -7.80 44.13 -8.45
CA LEU A 241 -7.59 45.15 -7.41
C LEU A 241 -6.51 46.19 -7.77
N ASN A 242 -5.76 46.02 -8.86
CA ASN A 242 -4.97 47.13 -9.41
C ASN A 242 -5.86 48.31 -9.87
N LYS A 243 -7.18 48.11 -9.97
CA LYS A 243 -8.17 49.20 -10.09
C LYS A 243 -8.53 49.87 -8.75
N TRP A 244 -8.15 49.30 -7.61
CA TRP A 244 -8.60 49.69 -6.25
C TRP A 244 -7.50 50.35 -5.39
N GLY A 245 -6.32 50.65 -5.97
CA GLY A 245 -5.24 51.37 -5.28
C GLY A 245 -4.27 50.46 -4.51
N ALA A 246 -3.00 50.88 -4.43
CA ALA A 246 -1.86 50.06 -4.00
C ALA A 246 -1.97 49.53 -2.55
N THR A 247 -2.65 50.27 -1.66
CA THR A 247 -2.76 49.91 -0.24
C THR A 247 -3.77 48.79 0.01
N GLN A 248 -4.89 48.77 -0.72
CA GLN A 248 -5.91 47.71 -0.61
C GLN A 248 -5.43 46.39 -1.24
N ALA A 249 -4.66 46.48 -2.33
CA ALA A 249 -4.03 45.32 -2.96
C ALA A 249 -3.02 44.63 -2.01
N ARG A 250 -2.22 45.39 -1.25
CA ARG A 250 -1.29 44.82 -0.26
C ARG A 250 -2.02 44.14 0.89
N ILE A 251 -3.06 44.75 1.44
CA ILE A 251 -3.82 44.18 2.57
C ILE A 251 -4.48 42.85 2.16
N SER A 252 -5.07 42.78 0.97
CA SER A 252 -5.70 41.54 0.47
C SER A 252 -4.70 40.39 0.27
N MET A 253 -3.51 40.66 -0.29
CA MET A 253 -2.45 39.65 -0.41
C MET A 253 -2.00 39.14 0.97
N THR A 254 -1.81 40.04 1.94
CA THR A 254 -1.41 39.65 3.29
C THR A 254 -2.47 38.78 3.95
N VAL A 255 -3.76 39.09 3.78
CA VAL A 255 -4.85 38.27 4.33
C VAL A 255 -4.89 36.88 3.68
N VAL A 256 -4.76 36.77 2.36
CA VAL A 256 -4.74 35.46 1.66
C VAL A 256 -3.52 34.64 2.05
N ALA A 257 -2.33 35.26 2.12
CA ALA A 257 -1.12 34.59 2.55
C ALA A 257 -1.21 34.12 4.01
N THR A 258 -1.78 34.94 4.91
CA THR A 258 -1.97 34.59 6.32
C THR A 258 -2.98 33.47 6.50
N LEU A 259 -4.07 33.46 5.73
CA LEU A 259 -5.05 32.37 5.71
C LEU A 259 -4.43 31.07 5.16
N ALA A 260 -3.62 31.15 4.10
CA ALA A 260 -2.94 29.99 3.53
C ALA A 260 -1.91 29.40 4.51
N VAL A 261 -1.06 30.24 5.14
CA VAL A 261 -0.08 29.81 6.14
C VAL A 261 -0.76 29.30 7.41
N GLY A 262 -1.82 29.97 7.86
CA GLY A 262 -2.63 29.54 9.00
C GLY A 262 -3.30 28.19 8.76
N ALA A 263 -3.85 27.97 7.56
CA ALA A 263 -4.39 26.67 7.16
C ALA A 263 -3.30 25.59 7.10
N LEU A 264 -2.10 25.91 6.61
CA LEU A 264 -0.96 24.98 6.54
C LEU A 264 -0.40 24.63 7.92
N ALA A 265 -0.35 25.59 8.84
CA ALA A 265 0.08 25.39 10.21
C ALA A 265 -0.96 24.60 11.02
N ALA A 266 -2.25 24.96 10.91
CA ALA A 266 -3.34 24.20 11.50
C ALA A 266 -3.42 22.78 10.93
N TYR A 267 -3.14 22.61 9.64
CA TYR A 267 -3.00 21.30 8.99
C TYR A 267 -1.85 20.51 9.59
N SER A 268 -0.66 21.08 9.71
CA SER A 268 0.52 20.41 10.26
C SER A 268 0.30 19.96 11.71
N ILE A 269 -0.34 20.79 12.54
CA ILE A 269 -0.63 20.50 13.94
C ILE A 269 -1.68 19.39 14.09
N ASN A 270 -2.74 19.40 13.27
CA ASN A 270 -3.77 18.36 13.30
C ASN A 270 -3.33 17.06 12.61
N PHE A 271 -2.38 17.13 11.68
CA PHE A 271 -1.90 15.99 10.90
C PHE A 271 -0.73 15.26 11.56
N LEU A 272 0.01 15.89 12.48
CA LEU A 272 1.10 15.22 13.23
C LEU A 272 0.64 14.00 14.05
N PRO A 273 -0.45 14.07 14.83
CA PRO A 273 -0.98 12.92 15.57
C PRO A 273 -1.44 11.80 14.62
N ALA A 274 -1.98 12.18 13.46
CA ALA A 274 -2.42 11.30 12.40
C ALA A 274 -1.24 10.55 11.73
N LEU A 275 -0.18 11.27 11.36
CA LEU A 275 1.07 10.69 10.85
C LEU A 275 1.71 9.73 11.85
N ARG A 276 1.64 10.05 13.15
CA ARG A 276 2.09 9.15 14.22
C ARG A 276 1.31 7.85 14.24
N GLN A 277 -0.01 7.91 14.10
CA GLN A 277 -0.83 6.72 14.04
C GLN A 277 -0.53 5.87 12.79
N MET A 278 -0.40 6.50 11.62
CA MET A 278 -0.09 5.81 10.36
C MET A 278 1.31 5.16 10.37
N ALA A 279 2.32 5.83 10.95
CA ALA A 279 3.67 5.28 11.08
C ALA A 279 3.70 4.05 12.00
N VAL A 280 2.92 4.06 13.09
CA VAL A 280 2.75 2.91 13.99
C VAL A 280 2.03 1.76 13.29
N GLU A 281 0.96 2.04 12.52
CA GLU A 281 0.21 1.02 11.76
C GLU A 281 1.03 0.42 10.61
N ALA A 282 1.87 1.21 9.91
CA ALA A 282 2.75 0.73 8.86
C ALA A 282 3.91 -0.13 9.40
N ALA A 283 4.53 0.28 10.52
CA ALA A 283 5.53 -0.54 11.21
C ALA A 283 4.92 -1.88 11.65
N TYR A 284 3.65 -1.88 12.04
CA TYR A 284 2.91 -3.07 12.40
C TYR A 284 2.57 -3.98 11.20
N ALA A 285 2.18 -3.41 10.06
CA ALA A 285 1.90 -4.18 8.84
C ALA A 285 3.14 -4.94 8.34
N ASN A 286 4.33 -4.38 8.50
CA ASN A 286 5.58 -5.06 8.18
C ASN A 286 5.91 -6.21 9.17
N MET A 287 5.51 -6.10 10.45
CA MET A 287 5.64 -7.20 11.43
C MET A 287 4.58 -8.31 11.26
N ARG A 288 3.61 -8.14 10.35
CA ARG A 288 2.69 -9.22 9.97
C ARG A 288 3.37 -10.33 9.18
N GLU A 289 4.62 -10.14 8.75
CA GLU A 289 5.42 -11.22 8.19
C GLU A 289 5.68 -12.30 9.25
N PRO A 290 5.27 -13.56 9.00
CA PRO A 290 5.28 -14.66 9.97
C PRO A 290 6.60 -14.84 10.74
N HIS A 291 7.73 -14.54 10.10
CA HIS A 291 9.07 -14.72 10.66
C HIS A 291 9.38 -13.80 11.84
N SER A 292 8.90 -12.55 11.83
CA SER A 292 9.23 -11.60 12.91
C SER A 292 8.55 -11.95 14.24
N MET A 293 7.33 -12.49 14.16
CA MET A 293 6.53 -12.84 15.33
C MET A 293 6.88 -14.21 15.90
N GLU A 294 7.33 -15.18 15.11
CA GLU A 294 7.73 -16.52 15.60
C GLU A 294 8.80 -16.47 16.72
N ILE A 295 9.64 -15.44 16.71
CA ILE A 295 10.75 -15.26 17.64
C ILE A 295 10.28 -14.85 19.05
N LEU A 296 9.09 -14.23 19.19
CA LEU A 296 8.57 -13.78 20.48
C LEU A 296 8.05 -14.95 21.33
N PRO A 297 8.35 -14.98 22.65
CA PRO A 297 7.86 -16.01 23.56
C PRO A 297 6.33 -15.95 23.71
N TRP A 298 5.72 -17.11 23.99
CA TRP A 298 4.29 -17.19 24.27
C TRP A 298 4.01 -16.63 25.68
N THR A 299 3.07 -15.69 25.79
CA THR A 299 2.73 -15.05 27.07
C THR A 299 1.57 -15.73 27.77
N GLY A 300 0.81 -16.56 27.06
CA GLY A 300 -0.24 -17.36 27.65
C GLY A 300 -0.58 -18.59 26.81
N THR A 301 -1.16 -19.56 27.49
CA THR A 301 -1.54 -20.86 26.96
C THR A 301 -2.93 -21.23 27.44
N LEU A 302 -3.45 -22.34 26.94
CA LEU A 302 -4.75 -22.85 27.34
C LEU A 302 -4.91 -23.04 28.86
N ASP A 303 -3.81 -23.24 29.60
CA ASP A 303 -3.82 -23.40 31.06
C ASP A 303 -4.16 -22.10 31.81
N ASP A 304 -4.04 -20.92 31.18
CA ASP A 304 -4.34 -19.61 31.78
C ASP A 304 -5.83 -19.22 31.67
N PHE A 305 -6.66 -20.07 31.07
CA PHE A 305 -8.10 -19.80 30.97
C PHE A 305 -8.81 -20.05 32.29
N THR A 306 -9.59 -19.06 32.71
CA THR A 306 -10.57 -19.21 33.78
C THR A 306 -11.92 -19.64 33.19
N LEU A 307 -12.47 -20.71 33.76
CA LEU A 307 -13.82 -21.17 33.46
C LEU A 307 -14.83 -20.19 34.05
N HIS A 308 -15.46 -19.39 33.20
CA HIS A 308 -16.65 -18.66 33.60
C HIS A 308 -17.84 -19.59 33.48
N LYS A 309 -18.42 -19.99 34.62
CA LYS A 309 -19.72 -20.65 34.65
C LYS A 309 -20.79 -19.66 34.18
N SER A 310 -20.93 -19.45 32.88
CA SER A 310 -22.23 -19.07 32.35
C SER A 310 -23.07 -20.34 32.39
N ILE A 311 -24.12 -20.36 33.21
CA ILE A 311 -25.08 -21.49 33.26
C ILE A 311 -25.38 -21.93 31.82
N PRO A 312 -25.11 -23.18 31.42
CA PRO A 312 -25.01 -24.41 32.23
C PRO A 312 -23.58 -24.96 32.44
N ASP A 313 -23.46 -26.13 33.07
CA ASP A 313 -22.18 -26.77 33.42
C ASP A 313 -21.32 -27.10 32.19
N VAL A 314 -20.08 -26.60 32.20
CA VAL A 314 -19.04 -26.93 31.21
C VAL A 314 -18.19 -28.07 31.78
N ASP A 315 -18.24 -29.24 31.14
CA ASP A 315 -17.37 -30.36 31.47
C ASP A 315 -16.04 -30.19 30.72
N VAL A 316 -14.99 -29.89 31.47
CA VAL A 316 -13.62 -29.82 30.97
C VAL A 316 -12.89 -31.10 31.37
N SER A 317 -12.37 -31.81 30.38
CA SER A 317 -11.50 -32.97 30.62
C SER A 317 -10.23 -32.84 29.80
N LYS A 318 -9.09 -33.18 30.40
CA LYS A 318 -7.81 -33.24 29.68
C LYS A 318 -7.68 -34.63 29.07
N SER A 319 -7.89 -34.73 27.75
CA SER A 319 -7.67 -35.96 27.00
C SER A 319 -6.19 -36.12 26.64
N ALA A 320 -5.75 -37.33 26.27
CA ALA A 320 -4.38 -37.56 25.79
C ALA A 320 -4.03 -36.74 24.53
N ASP A 321 -5.04 -36.32 23.76
CA ASP A 321 -4.91 -35.59 22.50
C ASP A 321 -5.06 -34.07 22.64
N GLY A 322 -5.27 -33.55 23.85
CA GLY A 322 -5.51 -32.13 24.13
C GLY A 322 -6.62 -31.89 25.16
N LEU A 323 -7.01 -30.63 25.35
CA LEU A 323 -8.14 -30.30 26.24
C LEU A 323 -9.45 -30.53 25.52
N GLU A 324 -10.29 -31.42 26.04
CA GLU A 324 -11.63 -31.65 25.55
C GLU A 324 -12.62 -30.81 26.37
N LEU A 325 -13.38 -29.97 25.67
CA LEU A 325 -14.48 -29.20 26.20
C LEU A 325 -15.78 -29.80 25.72
N SER A 326 -16.69 -30.09 26.65
CA SER A 326 -18.03 -30.58 26.36
C SER A 326 -19.03 -29.75 27.17
N PHE A 327 -20.01 -29.15 26.52
CA PHE A 327 -21.00 -28.31 27.20
C PHE A 327 -22.26 -28.13 26.39
N THR A 328 -23.37 -27.82 27.06
CA THR A 328 -24.58 -27.33 26.40
C THR A 328 -24.61 -25.82 26.61
N ALA A 329 -25.01 -24.97 25.65
CA ALA A 329 -25.08 -23.53 25.93
C ALA A 329 -26.09 -22.80 25.05
N LYS A 330 -26.62 -21.68 25.56
CA LYS A 330 -27.34 -20.69 24.76
C LYS A 330 -26.36 -19.93 23.87
N SER A 331 -26.85 -19.39 22.77
CA SER A 331 -26.04 -18.55 21.87
C SER A 331 -25.46 -17.35 22.62
N GLY A 332 -24.17 -17.06 22.41
CA GLY A 332 -23.50 -15.91 23.01
C GLY A 332 -23.10 -16.07 24.49
N SER A 333 -23.27 -17.26 25.07
CA SER A 333 -22.72 -17.58 26.39
C SER A 333 -21.20 -17.68 26.34
N TYR A 334 -20.50 -17.04 27.29
CA TYR A 334 -19.05 -17.10 27.41
C TYR A 334 -18.62 -18.39 28.11
N LEU A 335 -17.87 -19.24 27.42
CA LEU A 335 -17.52 -20.59 27.88
C LEU A 335 -16.17 -20.61 28.59
N LEU A 336 -15.21 -19.86 28.04
CA LEU A 336 -13.87 -19.69 28.58
C LEU A 336 -13.47 -18.23 28.41
N ALA A 337 -12.84 -17.66 29.45
CA ALA A 337 -12.14 -16.39 29.34
C ALA A 337 -10.74 -16.48 29.94
N ALA A 338 -9.74 -15.99 29.22
CA ALA A 338 -8.41 -15.75 29.74
C ALA A 338 -8.16 -14.24 29.78
N PRO A 339 -7.86 -13.65 30.95
CA PRO A 339 -7.38 -12.27 31.01
C PRO A 339 -6.04 -12.20 30.28
N MET A 340 -5.90 -11.26 29.36
CA MET A 340 -4.71 -11.18 28.53
C MET A 340 -3.59 -10.35 29.18
N HIS A 341 -3.85 -9.72 30.34
CA HIS A 341 -2.91 -8.87 31.10
C HIS A 341 -2.13 -7.87 30.22
N ASN A 342 -2.79 -7.35 29.19
CA ASN A 342 -2.19 -6.48 28.20
C ASN A 342 -2.39 -5.00 28.60
N GLY A 343 -1.39 -4.17 28.31
CA GLY A 343 -1.42 -2.73 28.53
C GLY A 343 -2.10 -1.94 27.39
N PRO A 344 -2.24 -0.62 27.57
CA PRO A 344 -2.86 0.24 26.57
C PRO A 344 -2.02 0.31 25.29
N GLY A 345 -2.57 -0.27 24.22
CA GLY A 345 -1.94 -0.27 22.89
C GLY A 345 -1.16 -1.53 22.55
N ASP A 346 -1.17 -2.52 23.43
CA ASP A 346 -0.57 -3.84 23.20
C ASP A 346 -1.27 -4.58 22.04
N PHE A 347 -0.50 -5.41 21.36
CA PHE A 347 -1.02 -6.26 20.28
C PHE A 347 -0.98 -7.71 20.71
N VAL A 348 -1.95 -8.50 20.26
CA VAL A 348 -2.00 -9.92 20.58
C VAL A 348 -2.08 -10.76 19.32
N HIS A 349 -1.22 -11.76 19.27
CA HIS A 349 -1.29 -12.87 18.34
C HIS A 349 -1.85 -14.10 19.04
N ILE A 350 -2.91 -14.68 18.47
CA ILE A 350 -3.53 -15.92 18.95
C ILE A 350 -3.36 -16.97 17.86
N LYS A 351 -2.83 -18.15 18.23
CA LYS A 351 -2.73 -19.33 17.39
C LYS A 351 -3.52 -20.46 18.02
N TYR A 352 -4.31 -21.17 17.20
CA TYR A 352 -5.14 -22.26 17.65
C TYR A 352 -5.14 -23.44 16.67
N LYS A 353 -5.27 -24.63 17.24
CA LYS A 353 -5.56 -25.89 16.54
C LYS A 353 -6.65 -26.61 17.30
N ILE A 354 -7.82 -26.72 16.68
CA ILE A 354 -9.03 -27.26 17.30
C ILE A 354 -9.63 -28.36 16.44
N VAL A 355 -10.22 -29.37 17.07
CA VAL A 355 -11.03 -30.40 16.42
C VAL A 355 -12.46 -30.25 16.92
N LEU A 356 -13.37 -29.87 16.03
CA LEU A 356 -14.79 -29.74 16.36
C LEU A 356 -15.43 -31.14 16.33
N LYS A 357 -15.92 -31.66 17.46
CA LYS A 357 -16.62 -32.94 17.53
C LYS A 357 -18.14 -32.76 17.38
N GLU A 358 -18.69 -31.69 17.95
CA GLU A 358 -20.12 -31.36 17.89
C GLU A 358 -20.32 -29.84 17.94
N GLY A 359 -21.14 -29.29 17.05
CA GLY A 359 -21.40 -27.84 16.97
C GLY A 359 -20.21 -26.98 16.50
N GLY A 360 -20.45 -25.68 16.37
CA GLY A 360 -19.40 -24.68 16.08
C GLY A 360 -19.20 -23.71 17.22
N LEU A 361 -18.01 -23.09 17.26
CA LEU A 361 -17.54 -22.23 18.35
C LEU A 361 -17.07 -20.87 17.83
N GLY A 362 -17.38 -19.80 18.55
CA GLY A 362 -16.74 -18.51 18.39
C GLY A 362 -15.44 -18.44 19.19
N ILE A 363 -14.38 -17.91 18.61
CA ILE A 363 -13.16 -17.48 19.31
C ILE A 363 -12.90 -16.01 19.00
N GLY A 364 -12.55 -15.21 20.00
CA GLY A 364 -12.33 -13.79 19.79
C GLY A 364 -11.77 -13.07 21.00
N VAL A 365 -11.46 -11.78 20.82
CA VAL A 365 -11.00 -10.91 21.90
C VAL A 365 -12.10 -9.90 22.21
N LEU A 366 -12.43 -9.78 23.49
CA LEU A 366 -13.45 -8.89 24.02
C LEU A 366 -12.77 -7.71 24.74
N SER A 367 -13.32 -6.51 24.57
CA SER A 367 -12.82 -5.30 25.23
C SER A 367 -12.98 -5.35 26.76
N LYS A 368 -12.29 -4.43 27.44
CA LYS A 368 -12.36 -4.23 28.91
C LYS A 368 -13.78 -4.12 29.46
N ASP A 369 -14.66 -3.44 28.72
CA ASP A 369 -16.07 -3.25 29.07
C ASP A 369 -16.94 -4.51 28.90
N LYS A 370 -16.37 -5.60 28.35
CA LYS A 370 -17.04 -6.88 28.04
C LYS A 370 -18.27 -6.75 27.14
N ALA A 371 -18.42 -5.63 26.43
CA ALA A 371 -19.60 -5.32 25.61
C ALA A 371 -19.31 -5.39 24.10
N ARG A 372 -18.04 -5.20 23.70
CA ARG A 372 -17.66 -5.11 22.30
C ARG A 372 -16.59 -6.15 21.93
N TRP A 373 -16.85 -6.88 20.85
CA TRP A 373 -15.86 -7.73 20.22
C TRP A 373 -14.83 -6.88 19.50
N LEU A 374 -13.59 -6.96 19.94
CA LEU A 374 -12.46 -6.36 19.24
C LEU A 374 -12.01 -7.28 18.07
N SER A 375 -12.20 -8.59 18.20
CA SER A 375 -12.10 -9.56 17.11
C SER A 375 -13.00 -10.75 17.39
N PHE A 376 -13.62 -11.33 16.36
CA PHE A 376 -14.44 -12.52 16.47
C PHE A 376 -14.26 -13.39 15.23
N ARG A 377 -14.06 -14.69 15.43
CA ARG A 377 -14.03 -15.70 14.37
C ARG A 377 -14.94 -16.84 14.74
N LEU A 378 -15.81 -17.19 13.81
CA LEU A 378 -16.62 -18.37 13.91
C LEU A 378 -15.87 -19.59 13.36
N LEU A 379 -15.80 -20.64 14.17
CA LEU A 379 -15.17 -21.92 13.86
C LEU A 379 -16.28 -22.94 13.62
N SER A 380 -16.60 -23.18 12.35
CA SER A 380 -17.59 -24.17 11.93
C SER A 380 -16.98 -25.18 10.95
N GLY A 381 -17.52 -26.40 10.95
CA GLY A 381 -17.03 -27.49 10.11
C GLY A 381 -17.76 -28.80 10.39
N ALA A 382 -17.49 -29.80 9.56
CA ALA A 382 -18.00 -31.15 9.78
C ALA A 382 -17.38 -31.75 11.07
N PRO A 383 -18.13 -32.56 11.83
CA PRO A 383 -17.62 -33.29 12.99
C PRO A 383 -16.31 -34.03 12.68
N GLY A 384 -15.32 -33.91 13.56
CA GLY A 384 -13.99 -34.51 13.42
C GLY A 384 -12.99 -33.71 12.59
N THR A 385 -13.39 -32.58 11.99
CA THR A 385 -12.46 -31.75 11.20
C THR A 385 -11.52 -30.93 12.10
N ALA A 386 -10.22 -31.04 11.84
CA ALA A 386 -9.22 -30.18 12.47
C ALA A 386 -9.18 -28.82 11.75
N ARG A 387 -9.29 -27.74 12.53
CA ARG A 387 -9.10 -26.36 12.08
C ARG A 387 -7.87 -25.80 12.75
N GLU A 388 -6.93 -25.35 11.93
CA GLU A 388 -5.79 -24.57 12.36
C GLU A 388 -5.96 -23.14 11.87
N GLY A 389 -5.66 -22.18 12.74
CA GLY A 389 -5.75 -20.78 12.38
C GLY A 389 -4.98 -19.90 13.35
N SER A 390 -4.77 -18.67 12.91
CA SER A 390 -4.18 -17.62 13.72
C SER A 390 -4.84 -16.29 13.39
N PHE A 391 -4.91 -15.40 14.38
CA PHE A 391 -5.29 -14.02 14.13
C PHE A 391 -4.52 -13.06 15.04
N TYR A 392 -4.43 -11.83 14.56
CA TYR A 392 -3.58 -10.77 15.10
C TYR A 392 -4.41 -9.51 15.22
N MET A 393 -4.38 -8.87 16.38
CA MET A 393 -5.19 -7.69 16.61
C MET A 393 -4.67 -6.81 17.75
N LYS A 394 -5.08 -5.54 17.74
CA LYS A 394 -4.79 -4.58 18.82
C LYS A 394 -5.76 -4.83 19.97
N ALA A 395 -5.23 -5.11 21.15
CA ALA A 395 -6.02 -5.28 22.35
C ALA A 395 -6.11 -3.96 23.12
N GLU A 396 -7.25 -3.74 23.76
CA GLU A 396 -7.42 -2.65 24.73
C GLU A 396 -6.90 -3.12 26.09
N ASP A 397 -6.45 -2.20 26.93
CA ASP A 397 -6.04 -2.51 28.30
C ASP A 397 -7.05 -3.46 28.99
N GLU A 398 -6.56 -4.51 29.65
CA GLU A 398 -7.40 -5.53 30.30
C GLU A 398 -8.40 -6.28 29.38
N SER A 399 -8.06 -6.49 28.11
CA SER A 399 -8.87 -7.33 27.21
C SER A 399 -8.86 -8.81 27.63
N SER A 400 -9.87 -9.55 27.20
CA SER A 400 -10.00 -10.98 27.48
C SER A 400 -10.14 -11.79 26.20
N LEU A 401 -9.43 -12.92 26.11
CA LEU A 401 -9.63 -13.92 25.06
C LEU A 401 -10.83 -14.79 25.45
N ILE A 402 -11.82 -14.85 24.56
CA ILE A 402 -13.12 -15.49 24.82
C ILE A 402 -13.37 -16.61 23.81
N ILE A 403 -13.89 -17.74 24.32
CA ILE A 403 -14.52 -18.79 23.52
C ILE A 403 -16.02 -18.82 23.83
N THR A 404 -16.85 -18.85 22.80
CA THR A 404 -18.33 -18.78 22.91
C THR A 404 -19.03 -19.75 21.96
N SER A 405 -20.32 -20.01 22.15
CA SER A 405 -21.16 -20.88 21.32
C SER A 405 -21.67 -20.14 20.07
N GLU A 406 -21.89 -20.87 18.97
CA GLU A 406 -22.37 -20.31 17.69
C GLU A 406 -23.88 -20.01 17.65
N LYS A 407 -24.75 -20.84 18.25
CA LYS A 407 -26.23 -20.81 18.07
C LYS A 407 -27.03 -21.18 19.33
N SER A 408 -28.37 -21.07 19.24
CA SER A 408 -29.36 -21.39 20.29
C SER A 408 -29.12 -22.75 20.95
N GLU A 409 -29.69 -22.96 22.15
CA GLU A 409 -29.48 -24.15 23.01
C GLU A 409 -29.12 -25.43 22.25
N GLY A 410 -27.91 -25.94 22.49
CA GLY A 410 -27.40 -27.15 21.85
C GLY A 410 -26.15 -27.68 22.55
N SER A 411 -25.82 -28.96 22.29
CA SER A 411 -24.58 -29.61 22.75
C SER A 411 -23.41 -29.23 21.85
N TYR A 412 -22.29 -28.90 22.48
CA TYR A 412 -21.05 -28.51 21.82
C TYR A 412 -19.92 -29.32 22.42
N ARG A 413 -19.06 -29.86 21.54
CA ARG A 413 -17.89 -30.62 21.94
C ARG A 413 -16.72 -30.31 21.03
N ALA A 414 -15.58 -29.93 21.60
CA ALA A 414 -14.37 -29.64 20.85
C ALA A 414 -13.12 -30.04 21.61
N VAL A 415 -12.06 -30.38 20.87
CA VAL A 415 -10.73 -30.70 21.42
C VAL A 415 -9.73 -29.65 20.95
N PHE A 416 -9.20 -28.86 21.89
CA PHE A 416 -8.10 -27.94 21.63
C PHE A 416 -6.78 -28.72 21.70
N LYS A 417 -6.14 -28.89 20.54
CA LYS A 417 -4.81 -29.50 20.42
C LYS A 417 -3.70 -28.49 20.68
N ASP A 418 -3.94 -27.23 20.35
CA ASP A 418 -3.05 -26.11 20.64
C ASP A 418 -3.88 -24.83 20.78
N LEU A 419 -3.63 -24.03 21.80
CA LEU A 419 -4.16 -22.67 21.92
C LEU A 419 -3.15 -21.86 22.74
N ARG A 420 -2.53 -20.89 22.08
CA ARG A 420 -1.50 -20.03 22.68
C ARG A 420 -1.65 -18.61 22.17
N TRP A 421 -1.31 -17.65 23.02
CA TRP A 421 -1.25 -16.26 22.62
C TRP A 421 0.02 -15.59 23.14
N LYS A 422 0.40 -14.53 22.44
CA LYS A 422 1.50 -13.68 22.84
C LYS A 422 1.17 -12.22 22.66
N ILE A 423 1.60 -11.45 23.65
CA ILE A 423 1.53 -10.00 23.64
C ILE A 423 2.80 -9.49 22.97
N ALA A 424 2.63 -8.77 21.86
CA ALA A 424 3.69 -8.01 21.23
C ALA A 424 3.62 -6.57 21.77
N CYS A 425 4.78 -6.05 22.18
CA CYS A 425 4.99 -4.68 22.64
C CYS A 425 4.43 -4.34 24.04
N PRO A 426 4.75 -5.10 25.10
CA PRO A 426 4.38 -4.71 26.46
C PRO A 426 5.11 -3.41 26.81
N GLN A 427 4.33 -2.36 27.10
CA GLN A 427 4.75 -1.06 27.63
C GLN A 427 5.36 -0.03 26.65
N GLY A 428 4.50 0.89 26.20
CA GLY A 428 4.75 2.34 26.33
C GLY A 428 5.78 3.01 25.41
N GLY A 429 6.55 2.27 24.62
CA GLY A 429 7.41 2.84 23.59
C GLY A 429 6.56 3.42 22.46
N THR A 430 6.15 4.68 22.56
CA THR A 430 5.52 5.39 21.45
C THR A 430 6.62 6.03 20.61
N PRO A 431 7.15 5.37 19.57
CA PRO A 431 8.25 5.91 18.78
C PRO A 431 7.89 7.30 18.24
N GLU A 432 8.87 8.20 18.23
CA GLU A 432 8.70 9.48 17.58
C GLU A 432 8.43 9.26 16.08
N PRO A 433 7.35 9.86 15.52
CA PRO A 433 6.91 9.59 14.16
C PRO A 433 7.97 9.88 13.10
N LEU A 434 8.89 10.82 13.37
CA LEU A 434 9.97 11.17 12.45
C LEU A 434 11.05 10.07 12.39
N LEU A 435 11.35 9.40 13.51
CA LEU A 435 12.34 8.31 13.56
C LEU A 435 11.90 7.09 12.74
N LEU A 436 10.60 6.77 12.73
CA LEU A 436 10.01 5.69 11.93
C LEU A 436 10.04 5.94 10.41
N ILE A 437 10.00 7.20 9.98
CA ILE A 437 9.97 7.57 8.54
C ILE A 437 11.39 7.60 7.95
N PHE A 438 12.39 7.98 8.74
CA PHE A 438 13.75 8.22 8.25
C PHE A 438 14.79 7.17 8.63
N ASN A 439 14.49 6.24 9.54
CA ASN A 439 15.44 5.19 9.95
C ASN A 439 14.97 3.80 9.49
N LYS A 440 15.65 3.27 8.46
CA LYS A 440 15.39 1.94 7.89
C LYS A 440 15.54 0.82 8.92
N ASP A 441 16.46 0.95 9.87
CA ASP A 441 16.72 -0.07 10.87
C ASP A 441 15.56 -0.14 11.89
N PHE A 442 14.96 1.01 12.22
CA PHE A 442 13.79 1.10 13.09
C PHE A 442 12.52 0.54 12.44
N ALA A 443 12.39 0.69 11.12
CA ALA A 443 11.32 0.09 10.33
C ALA A 443 11.48 -1.45 10.16
N LEU A 444 12.72 -1.96 10.26
CA LEU A 444 13.04 -3.39 10.19
C LEU A 444 12.88 -4.09 11.55
N THR A 445 13.26 -3.43 12.66
CA THR A 445 13.15 -4.00 14.02
C THR A 445 11.79 -3.73 14.67
N GLY A 446 11.07 -2.71 14.23
CA GLY A 446 9.83 -2.27 14.88
C GLY A 446 10.06 -1.70 16.30
N PRO A 447 9.06 -1.04 16.89
CA PRO A 447 9.19 -0.37 18.19
C PRO A 447 9.36 -1.30 19.40
N CYS A 448 9.38 -2.62 19.19
CA CYS A 448 9.20 -3.62 20.26
C CYS A 448 10.42 -4.49 20.50
N LEU A 449 11.44 -4.42 19.63
CA LEU A 449 12.70 -5.17 19.76
C LEU A 449 13.75 -4.47 20.63
N GLN A 450 13.57 -3.19 20.98
CA GLN A 450 14.51 -2.45 21.84
C GLN A 450 14.13 -2.41 23.32
N ASN A 451 12.93 -2.84 23.72
CA ASN A 451 12.58 -3.05 25.12
C ASN A 451 12.79 -4.52 25.49
N GLN A 452 14.03 -5.02 25.37
CA GLN A 452 14.42 -6.13 26.24
C GLN A 452 14.53 -5.54 27.64
N VAL A 453 13.57 -5.89 28.51
CA VAL A 453 13.69 -5.68 29.95
C VAL A 453 14.97 -6.41 30.38
N GLU A 454 15.97 -5.66 30.84
CA GLU A 454 17.05 -6.22 31.66
C GLU A 454 16.51 -6.75 33.00
#